data_AF-A0A511K940-F1
#
_entry.id   AF-A0A511K940-F1
#
_cell.length_a   1.000
_cell.length_b   1.000
_cell.length_c   1.000
_cell.angle_alpha   90.00
_cell.angle_beta   90.00
_cell.angle_gamma   90.00
#
_symmetry.space_group_name_H-M   'P 1'
#
loop_
_entity.id
_entity.type
_entity.pdbx_description
1 polymer ?
#
loop_
_entity_poly.entity_id
_entity_poly.type
_entity_poly.pdbx_seq_one_letter_code
_entity_poly.pdbx_strand_id
1 'polypeptide(L)'
;MIVATGFGQEVYLIDRKDQIYQVYWLTFPHQDGPEYNHSNTVLDGEFVIDVDPHTGAHIPRLLLFDLLVLDSENLMSRPLLKRYGRLQQFVVEPYEKHQKTLPPDVIAQQPFEVVCKKQELSYGIEAVFRDHVPNLMHGNDGLIFTSAEAPYTPGTDPKILKWKPPSENSIDFILQLKFPAVPDVPTEPDFCAKPVFMLLMNHGHEGNHFFDTMEVDDATWEEWKASGEQFDDRVVEVVWDKTRETWKFLRFRDDKFEGNYKSVVYSIIKSIQHGVEAEQLVAHAGRIRKAWKARAAARAPPPGPRPPAQHAAPQQYHAPHPHAHLHSNGSHLAPPPVQGAGGYGLKR
;
A
#
# COMPACT_ATOMS: atom_id res chain seq x y z
N MET A 1 -7.82 7.26 -14.62
CA MET A 1 -8.90 7.13 -15.62
C MET A 1 -8.28 7.01 -17.00
N ILE A 2 -8.76 6.07 -17.81
CA ILE A 2 -8.27 5.80 -19.16
C ILE A 2 -9.44 5.96 -20.12
N VAL A 3 -9.28 6.75 -21.18
CA VAL A 3 -10.32 7.03 -22.18
C VAL A 3 -9.76 6.89 -23.58
N ALA A 4 -10.63 6.59 -24.55
CA ALA A 4 -10.29 6.65 -25.96
C ALA A 4 -10.85 7.93 -26.58
N THR A 5 -10.01 8.63 -27.34
CA THR A 5 -10.37 9.84 -28.09
C THR A 5 -10.12 9.63 -29.58
N GLY A 6 -10.46 10.62 -30.40
CA GLY A 6 -10.13 10.60 -31.83
C GLY A 6 -8.62 10.57 -32.13
N PHE A 7 -7.78 10.80 -31.12
CA PHE A 7 -6.32 10.84 -31.23
C PHE A 7 -5.61 9.63 -30.59
N GLY A 8 -6.37 8.69 -30.00
CA GLY A 8 -5.82 7.51 -29.34
C GLY A 8 -6.26 7.40 -27.88
N GLN A 9 -5.48 6.68 -27.08
CA GLN A 9 -5.74 6.54 -25.64
C GLN A 9 -5.19 7.75 -24.89
N GLU A 10 -5.99 8.27 -23.95
CA GLU A 10 -5.58 9.32 -23.02
C GLU A 10 -5.73 8.83 -21.58
N VAL A 11 -4.76 9.19 -20.74
CA VAL A 11 -4.71 8.82 -19.33
C VAL A 11 -4.81 10.06 -18.46
N TYR A 12 -5.63 9.97 -17.42
CA TYR A 12 -5.87 11.06 -16.46
C TYR A 12 -5.73 10.57 -15.03
N LEU A 13 -5.04 11.34 -14.19
CA LEU A 13 -5.09 11.22 -12.74
C LEU A 13 -6.14 12.19 -12.19
N ILE A 14 -6.91 11.75 -11.21
CA ILE A 14 -7.95 12.54 -10.56
C ILE A 14 -7.67 12.48 -9.06
N ASP A 15 -7.51 13.64 -8.43
CA ASP A 15 -7.25 13.71 -6.99
C ASP A 15 -8.54 13.84 -6.17
N ARG A 16 -8.39 13.81 -4.83
CA ARG A 16 -9.52 13.95 -3.89
C ARG A 16 -10.22 15.32 -3.91
N LYS A 17 -9.65 16.32 -4.59
CA LYS A 17 -10.20 17.68 -4.76
C LYS A 17 -10.78 17.85 -6.18
N ASP A 18 -11.05 16.74 -6.87
CA ASP A 18 -11.53 16.68 -8.25
C ASP A 18 -10.62 17.41 -9.25
N GLN A 19 -9.33 17.56 -8.94
CA GLN A 19 -8.35 18.09 -9.89
C GLN A 19 -7.94 16.99 -10.88
N ILE A 20 -7.96 17.32 -12.16
CA ILE A 20 -7.71 16.39 -13.25
C ILE A 20 -6.39 16.73 -13.93
N TYR A 21 -5.51 15.73 -14.04
CA TYR A 21 -4.19 15.85 -14.63
C TYR A 21 -4.04 14.88 -15.78
N GLN A 22 -3.80 15.38 -17.00
CA GLN A 22 -3.49 14.52 -18.15
C GLN A 22 -2.06 13.98 -18.03
N VAL A 23 -1.90 12.69 -18.28
CA VAL A 23 -0.62 11.98 -18.27
C VAL A 23 -0.26 11.59 -19.69
N TYR A 24 0.93 11.97 -20.14
CA TYR A 24 1.47 11.63 -21.45
C TYR A 24 2.48 10.49 -21.36
N TRP A 25 2.81 9.91 -22.52
CA TRP A 25 3.82 8.85 -22.66
C TRP A 25 3.50 7.54 -21.93
N LEU A 26 2.25 7.37 -21.49
CA LEU A 26 1.78 6.20 -20.76
C LEU A 26 0.61 5.56 -21.52
N THR A 27 0.74 4.27 -21.82
CA THR A 27 -0.26 3.49 -22.56
C THR A 27 -0.61 2.22 -21.79
N PHE A 28 -1.89 1.88 -21.77
CA PHE A 28 -2.47 0.67 -21.19
C PHE A 28 -3.07 -0.21 -22.30
N PRO A 29 -2.30 -1.17 -22.83
CA PRO A 29 -2.77 -2.11 -23.84
C PRO A 29 -3.85 -3.03 -23.27
N HIS A 30 -4.74 -3.48 -24.15
CA HIS A 30 -5.77 -4.45 -23.83
C HIS A 30 -5.18 -5.87 -23.80
N GLN A 31 -5.78 -6.76 -23.03
CA GLN A 31 -5.33 -8.16 -22.92
C GLN A 31 -5.42 -8.96 -24.23
N ASP A 32 -6.23 -8.49 -25.19
CA ASP A 32 -6.45 -9.18 -26.47
C ASP A 32 -5.32 -8.94 -27.47
N GLY A 33 -4.43 -7.97 -27.23
CA GLY A 33 -3.28 -7.71 -28.09
C GLY A 33 -2.73 -6.28 -27.95
N PRO A 34 -1.43 -6.05 -28.23
CA PRO A 34 -0.78 -4.73 -28.13
C PRO A 34 -1.32 -3.70 -29.14
N GLU A 35 -2.04 -4.14 -30.17
CA GLU A 35 -2.74 -3.28 -31.13
C GLU A 35 -4.03 -2.67 -30.58
N TYR A 36 -4.53 -3.20 -29.47
CA TYR A 36 -5.72 -2.73 -28.78
C TYR A 36 -5.33 -2.04 -27.47
N ASN A 37 -6.02 -0.95 -27.15
CA ASN A 37 -5.82 -0.19 -25.93
C ASN A 37 -7.12 -0.16 -25.13
N HIS A 38 -7.01 -0.19 -23.80
CA HIS A 38 -8.16 0.01 -22.94
C HIS A 38 -8.82 1.37 -23.20
N SER A 39 -10.13 1.42 -22.96
CA SER A 39 -10.91 2.66 -22.96
C SER A 39 -11.87 2.65 -21.78
N ASN A 40 -12.50 3.78 -21.47
CA ASN A 40 -13.57 3.88 -20.46
C ASN A 40 -13.29 3.08 -19.16
N THR A 41 -12.07 3.19 -18.64
CA THR A 41 -11.56 2.37 -17.53
C THR A 41 -11.18 3.26 -16.35
N VAL A 42 -11.61 2.86 -15.15
CA VAL A 42 -11.41 3.60 -13.90
C VAL A 42 -10.71 2.68 -12.91
N LEU A 43 -9.50 3.09 -12.51
CA LEU A 43 -8.61 2.41 -11.58
C LEU A 43 -8.53 3.23 -10.30
N ASP A 44 -8.34 2.56 -9.17
CA ASP A 44 -8.03 3.20 -7.89
C ASP A 44 -6.59 2.87 -7.47
N GLY A 45 -5.90 3.87 -6.95
CA GLY A 45 -4.46 3.79 -6.72
C GLY A 45 -3.91 4.91 -5.86
N GLU A 46 -2.67 4.73 -5.43
CA GLU A 46 -1.91 5.65 -4.59
C GLU A 46 -0.65 6.08 -5.33
N PHE A 47 -0.42 7.40 -5.41
CA PHE A 47 0.81 7.94 -5.98
C PHE A 47 1.85 8.10 -4.87
N VAL A 48 2.99 7.43 -5.02
CA VAL A 48 4.11 7.48 -4.06
C VAL A 48 5.37 7.93 -4.76
N ILE A 49 6.30 8.50 -3.99
CA ILE A 49 7.65 8.78 -4.43
C ILE A 49 8.55 7.89 -3.57
N ASP A 50 9.05 6.82 -4.18
CA ASP A 50 10.06 5.97 -3.56
C ASP A 50 11.40 6.69 -3.55
N VAL A 51 12.22 6.41 -2.54
CA VAL A 51 13.61 6.85 -2.45
C VAL A 51 14.48 5.61 -2.42
N ASP A 52 15.30 5.43 -3.44
CA ASP A 52 16.29 4.35 -3.48
C ASP A 52 17.26 4.54 -2.30
N PRO A 53 17.36 3.56 -1.37
CA PRO A 53 18.17 3.70 -0.16
C PRO A 53 19.68 3.70 -0.44
N HIS A 54 20.11 3.25 -1.62
CA HIS A 54 21.52 3.22 -2.02
C HIS A 54 21.92 4.45 -2.82
N THR A 55 21.07 4.89 -3.76
CA THR A 55 21.40 5.99 -4.68
C THR A 55 20.77 7.33 -4.28
N GLY A 56 19.76 7.32 -3.41
CA GLY A 56 18.95 8.50 -3.08
C GLY A 56 18.04 8.96 -4.23
N ALA A 57 17.92 8.17 -5.31
CA ALA A 57 17.08 8.53 -6.45
C ALA A 57 15.60 8.49 -6.08
N HIS A 58 14.86 9.52 -6.51
CA HIS A 58 13.42 9.58 -6.35
C HIS A 58 12.75 8.84 -7.51
N ILE A 59 11.90 7.86 -7.21
CA ILE A 59 11.24 7.00 -8.19
C ILE A 59 9.71 7.17 -8.03
N PRO A 60 9.06 7.97 -8.88
CA PRO A 60 7.61 8.14 -8.84
C PRO A 60 6.91 6.84 -9.24
N ARG A 61 5.93 6.40 -8.44
CA ARG A 61 5.12 5.20 -8.72
C ARG A 61 3.64 5.45 -8.50
N LEU A 62 2.82 4.84 -9.36
CA LEU A 62 1.38 4.68 -9.15
C LEU A 62 1.09 3.25 -8.71
N LEU A 63 0.76 3.07 -7.44
CA LEU A 63 0.39 1.78 -6.82
C LEU A 63 -1.10 1.54 -6.99
N LEU A 64 -1.50 0.69 -7.94
CA LEU A 64 -2.90 0.34 -8.21
C LEU A 64 -3.39 -0.73 -7.23
N PHE A 65 -4.55 -0.51 -6.62
CA PHE A 65 -5.11 -1.46 -5.63
C PHE A 65 -6.58 -1.83 -5.84
N ASP A 66 -7.33 -1.15 -6.72
CA ASP A 66 -8.70 -1.55 -7.10
C ASP A 66 -9.03 -1.16 -8.57
N LEU A 67 -10.09 -1.76 -9.11
CA LEU A 67 -10.59 -1.55 -10.48
C LEU A 67 -12.12 -1.38 -10.44
N LEU A 68 -12.59 -0.18 -10.76
CA LEU A 68 -13.99 0.21 -10.64
C LEU A 68 -14.76 -0.02 -11.94
N VAL A 69 -14.15 0.31 -13.07
CA VAL A 69 -14.73 0.17 -14.41
C VAL A 69 -13.66 -0.37 -15.35
N LEU A 70 -13.98 -1.36 -16.17
CA LEU A 70 -13.09 -1.90 -17.21
C LEU A 70 -13.82 -1.90 -18.55
N ASP A 71 -13.32 -1.14 -19.53
CA ASP A 71 -13.88 -1.05 -20.88
C ASP A 71 -15.40 -0.84 -20.90
N SER A 72 -15.88 0.12 -20.10
CA SER A 72 -17.30 0.44 -19.89
C SER A 72 -18.10 -0.57 -19.05
N GLU A 73 -17.54 -1.71 -18.65
CA GLU A 73 -18.17 -2.60 -17.67
C GLU A 73 -17.97 -2.07 -16.25
N ASN A 74 -19.07 -1.74 -15.56
CA ASN A 74 -19.02 -1.36 -14.15
C ASN A 74 -18.78 -2.61 -13.25
N LEU A 75 -17.67 -2.58 -12.52
CA LEU A 75 -17.23 -3.67 -11.63
C LEU A 75 -17.44 -3.38 -10.15
N MET A 76 -17.92 -2.19 -9.78
CA MET A 76 -18.07 -1.76 -8.39
C MET A 76 -19.01 -2.67 -7.59
N SER A 77 -20.01 -3.28 -8.24
CA SER A 77 -20.92 -4.25 -7.61
C SER A 77 -20.26 -5.61 -7.32
N ARG A 78 -19.11 -5.91 -7.93
CA ARG A 78 -18.39 -7.18 -7.76
C ARG A 78 -17.56 -7.15 -6.48
N PRO A 79 -17.29 -8.30 -5.83
CA PRO A 79 -16.35 -8.37 -4.71
C PRO A 79 -14.92 -7.94 -5.09
N LEU A 80 -14.16 -7.42 -4.12
CA LEU A 80 -12.76 -6.96 -4.32
C LEU A 80 -11.90 -8.02 -5.01
N LEU A 81 -11.99 -9.30 -4.61
CA LEU A 81 -11.18 -10.36 -5.23
C LEU A 81 -11.38 -10.47 -6.75
N LYS A 82 -12.60 -10.18 -7.24
CA LYS A 82 -12.88 -10.17 -8.67
C LYS A 82 -12.36 -8.91 -9.35
N ARG A 83 -12.51 -7.75 -8.70
CA ARG A 83 -12.00 -6.47 -9.21
C ARG A 83 -10.47 -6.48 -9.28
N TYR A 84 -9.81 -6.86 -8.19
CA TYR A 84 -8.36 -7.01 -8.10
C TYR A 84 -7.80 -8.08 -9.05
N GLY A 85 -8.48 -9.23 -9.20
CA GLY A 85 -8.06 -10.23 -10.19
C GLY A 85 -8.11 -9.71 -11.64
N ARG A 86 -9.14 -8.93 -11.99
CA ARG A 86 -9.22 -8.28 -13.31
C ARG A 86 -8.19 -7.15 -13.47
N LEU A 87 -7.91 -6.38 -12.41
CA LEU A 87 -6.84 -5.38 -12.40
C LEU A 87 -5.49 -6.02 -12.77
N GLN A 88 -5.15 -7.12 -12.10
CA GLN A 88 -3.89 -7.84 -12.35
C GLN A 88 -3.84 -8.39 -13.77
N GLN A 89 -4.82 -9.21 -14.14
CA GLN A 89 -4.77 -9.99 -15.39
C GLN A 89 -5.00 -9.15 -16.65
N PHE A 90 -5.90 -8.16 -16.58
CA PHE A 90 -6.33 -7.44 -17.76
C PHE A 90 -5.67 -6.08 -17.90
N VAL A 91 -5.20 -5.46 -16.82
CA VAL A 91 -4.58 -4.12 -16.90
C VAL A 91 -3.08 -4.18 -16.66
N VAL A 92 -2.65 -4.73 -15.53
CA VAL A 92 -1.24 -4.65 -15.11
C VAL A 92 -0.36 -5.62 -15.90
N GLU A 93 -0.78 -6.88 -16.08
CA GLU A 93 0.01 -7.85 -16.85
C GLU A 93 0.23 -7.41 -18.31
N PRO A 94 -0.78 -6.92 -19.06
CA PRO A 94 -0.56 -6.38 -20.41
C PRO A 94 0.33 -5.14 -20.43
N TYR A 95 0.17 -4.24 -19.46
CA TYR A 95 1.05 -3.09 -19.28
C TYR A 95 2.51 -3.51 -19.09
N GLU A 96 2.80 -4.42 -18.15
CA GLU A 96 4.16 -4.91 -17.88
C GLU A 96 4.79 -5.61 -19.09
N LYS A 97 4.01 -6.37 -19.85
CA LYS A 97 4.47 -6.98 -21.11
C LYS A 97 4.85 -5.91 -22.13
N HIS A 98 4.04 -4.86 -22.26
CA HIS A 98 4.31 -3.76 -23.18
C HIS A 98 5.53 -2.93 -22.78
N GLN A 99 5.71 -2.64 -21.49
CA GLN A 99 6.90 -1.94 -21.00
C GLN A 99 8.22 -2.62 -21.43
N LYS A 100 8.25 -3.96 -21.46
CA LYS A 100 9.43 -4.73 -21.91
C LYS A 100 9.73 -4.60 -23.40
N THR A 101 8.78 -4.11 -24.19
CA THR A 101 8.92 -3.91 -25.65
C THR A 101 9.28 -2.47 -26.02
N LEU A 102 9.20 -1.53 -25.08
CA LEU A 102 9.43 -0.12 -25.34
C LEU A 102 10.93 0.20 -25.42
N PRO A 103 11.33 1.12 -26.32
CA PRO A 103 12.68 1.67 -26.33
C PRO A 103 13.05 2.37 -25.00
N PRO A 104 14.32 2.31 -24.56
CA PRO A 104 14.75 2.93 -23.30
C PRO A 104 14.47 4.44 -23.21
N ASP A 105 14.55 5.17 -24.32
CA ASP A 105 14.28 6.60 -24.40
C ASP A 105 12.79 6.94 -24.22
N VAL A 106 11.89 6.03 -24.57
CA VAL A 106 10.44 6.16 -24.30
C VAL A 106 10.16 5.88 -22.82
N ILE A 107 10.77 4.85 -22.25
CA ILE A 107 10.66 4.53 -20.82
C ILE A 107 11.17 5.70 -19.97
N ALA A 108 12.29 6.31 -20.36
CA ALA A 108 12.86 7.46 -19.65
C ALA A 108 11.97 8.73 -19.68
N GLN A 109 11.02 8.82 -20.62
CA GLN A 109 10.05 9.91 -20.69
C GLN A 109 8.77 9.64 -19.89
N GLN A 110 8.58 8.41 -19.39
CA GLN A 110 7.42 8.10 -18.58
C GLN A 110 7.48 8.85 -17.24
N PRO A 111 6.37 9.44 -16.80
CA PRO A 111 6.36 10.27 -15.59
C PRO A 111 6.45 9.46 -14.30
N PHE A 112 6.08 8.18 -14.34
CA PHE A 112 6.08 7.27 -13.19
C PHE A 112 5.96 5.81 -13.63
N GLU A 113 6.34 4.89 -12.75
CA GLU A 113 6.08 3.46 -12.93
C GLU A 113 4.68 3.09 -12.43
N VAL A 114 4.01 2.16 -13.11
CA VAL A 114 2.72 1.61 -12.65
C VAL A 114 2.96 0.23 -12.06
N VAL A 115 2.49 0.02 -10.82
CA VAL A 115 2.70 -1.24 -10.09
C VAL A 115 1.39 -1.68 -9.45
N CYS A 116 1.06 -2.98 -9.52
CA CYS A 116 -0.05 -3.52 -8.74
C CYS A 116 0.36 -3.65 -7.26
N LYS A 117 -0.34 -2.96 -6.36
CA LYS A 117 -0.10 -3.06 -4.91
C LYS A 117 -0.40 -4.49 -4.46
N LYS A 118 0.62 -5.16 -3.92
CA LYS A 118 0.46 -6.53 -3.39
C LYS A 118 -0.49 -6.51 -2.20
N GLN A 119 -1.50 -7.38 -2.25
CA GLN A 119 -2.48 -7.55 -1.18
C GLN A 119 -2.17 -8.84 -0.42
N GLU A 120 -2.24 -8.77 0.91
CA GLU A 120 -2.16 -9.94 1.78
C GLU A 120 -3.54 -10.26 2.35
N LEU A 121 -3.77 -11.53 2.70
CA LEU A 121 -4.97 -11.90 3.44
C LEU A 121 -4.94 -11.26 4.82
N SER A 122 -6.12 -11.02 5.42
CA SER A 122 -6.21 -10.34 6.72
C SER A 122 -5.55 -11.07 7.89
N TYR A 123 -5.19 -12.35 7.73
CA TYR A 123 -4.39 -13.09 8.72
C TYR A 123 -2.90 -13.22 8.34
N GLY A 124 -2.48 -12.56 7.26
CA GLY A 124 -1.09 -12.42 6.82
C GLY A 124 -0.40 -11.17 7.40
N ILE A 125 -0.98 -10.55 8.42
CA ILE A 125 -0.49 -9.31 9.05
C ILE A 125 0.99 -9.42 9.46
N GLU A 126 1.40 -10.57 10.00
CA GLU A 126 2.79 -10.79 10.42
C GLU A 126 3.77 -10.68 9.25
N ALA A 127 3.42 -11.21 8.08
CA ALA A 127 4.23 -11.07 6.87
C ALA A 127 4.27 -9.61 6.39
N VAL A 128 3.17 -8.86 6.57
CA VAL A 128 3.15 -7.42 6.26
C VAL A 128 4.18 -6.66 7.09
N PHE A 129 4.20 -6.85 8.41
CA PHE A 129 5.15 -6.14 9.26
C PHE A 129 6.60 -6.63 9.12
N ARG A 130 6.82 -7.92 8.85
CA ARG A 130 8.19 -8.48 8.78
C ARG A 130 8.82 -8.42 7.40
N ASP A 131 8.03 -8.66 6.35
CA ASP A 131 8.54 -8.90 5.01
C ASP A 131 8.21 -7.76 4.05
N HIS A 132 7.10 -7.03 4.26
CA HIS A 132 6.65 -5.99 3.32
C HIS A 132 7.09 -4.59 3.76
N VAL A 133 6.66 -4.15 4.95
CA VAL A 133 6.90 -2.78 5.46
C VAL A 133 8.39 -2.41 5.49
N PRO A 134 9.31 -3.26 5.99
CA PRO A 134 10.74 -2.91 6.06
C PRO A 134 11.41 -2.76 4.68
N ASN A 135 10.80 -3.30 3.63
CA ASN A 135 11.33 -3.27 2.26
C ASN A 135 10.68 -2.18 1.40
N LEU A 136 9.78 -1.37 1.96
CA LEU A 136 9.23 -0.21 1.25
C LEU A 136 10.29 0.88 1.11
N MET A 137 10.33 1.51 -0.06
CA MET A 137 11.19 2.66 -0.35
C MET A 137 10.49 4.00 -0.09
N HIS A 138 9.27 3.96 0.45
CA HIS A 138 8.47 5.12 0.87
C HIS A 138 8.00 4.95 2.31
N GLY A 139 7.56 6.05 2.92
CA GLY A 139 7.01 6.04 4.28
C GLY A 139 5.74 5.18 4.39
N ASN A 140 5.62 4.44 5.48
CA ASN A 140 4.41 3.72 5.86
C ASN A 140 3.88 4.28 7.18
N ASP A 141 2.59 4.59 7.24
CA ASP A 141 1.94 5.17 8.42
C ASP A 141 0.87 4.24 9.02
N GLY A 142 0.88 2.96 8.62
CA GLY A 142 -0.07 1.96 9.06
C GLY A 142 -0.56 1.00 7.98
N LEU A 143 -1.76 0.47 8.18
CA LEU A 143 -2.37 -0.59 7.36
C LEU A 143 -3.77 -0.21 6.90
N ILE A 144 -4.13 -0.66 5.70
CA ILE A 144 -5.49 -0.58 5.18
C ILE A 144 -6.07 -1.99 5.08
N PHE A 145 -7.22 -2.21 5.74
CA PHE A 145 -8.01 -3.42 5.61
C PHE A 145 -9.20 -3.16 4.71
N THR A 146 -9.17 -3.75 3.52
CA THR A 146 -10.26 -3.67 2.56
C THR A 146 -11.08 -4.96 2.59
N SER A 147 -12.40 -4.85 2.66
CA SER A 147 -13.27 -6.03 2.65
C SER A 147 -13.18 -6.78 1.32
N ALA A 148 -12.77 -8.05 1.37
CA ALA A 148 -12.65 -8.91 0.20
C ALA A 148 -14.00 -9.21 -0.50
N GLU A 149 -15.10 -9.10 0.24
CA GLU A 149 -16.45 -9.53 -0.19
C GLU A 149 -17.37 -8.36 -0.53
N ALA A 150 -17.07 -7.16 -0.04
CA ALA A 150 -17.95 -6.01 -0.23
C ALA A 150 -17.86 -5.44 -1.65
N PRO A 151 -18.98 -4.93 -2.19
CA PRO A 151 -18.97 -3.99 -3.29
C PRO A 151 -18.12 -2.76 -2.95
N TYR A 152 -17.62 -2.08 -3.98
CA TYR A 152 -16.99 -0.77 -3.84
C TYR A 152 -18.05 0.29 -3.55
N THR A 153 -17.77 1.20 -2.61
CA THR A 153 -18.66 2.30 -2.23
C THR A 153 -17.98 3.64 -2.51
N PRO A 154 -18.51 4.50 -3.39
CA PRO A 154 -18.02 5.87 -3.53
C PRO A 154 -18.15 6.65 -2.22
N GLY A 155 -17.10 7.41 -1.87
CA GLY A 155 -17.07 8.19 -0.64
C GLY A 155 -16.66 7.36 0.59
N THR A 156 -17.27 7.64 1.74
CA THR A 156 -16.92 6.96 3.00
C THR A 156 -17.45 5.53 3.01
N ASP A 157 -16.55 4.55 3.04
CA ASP A 157 -16.88 3.14 3.23
C ASP A 157 -16.56 2.68 4.66
N PRO A 158 -17.55 2.33 5.50
CA PRO A 158 -17.30 1.83 6.86
C PRO A 158 -16.63 0.44 6.90
N LYS A 159 -16.47 -0.24 5.75
CA LYS A 159 -15.81 -1.55 5.62
C LYS A 159 -14.35 -1.43 5.20
N ILE A 160 -13.87 -0.22 4.89
CA ILE A 160 -12.44 0.07 4.75
C ILE A 160 -11.95 0.57 6.10
N LEU A 161 -11.08 -0.21 6.74
CA LEU A 161 -10.50 0.15 8.02
C LEU A 161 -9.08 0.64 7.80
N LYS A 162 -8.81 1.87 8.23
CA LYS A 162 -7.45 2.38 8.36
C LYS A 162 -6.98 2.12 9.79
N TRP A 163 -5.86 1.44 9.92
CA TRP A 163 -5.18 1.21 11.18
C TRP A 163 -3.87 2.00 11.16
N LYS A 164 -3.58 2.68 12.26
CA LYS A 164 -2.28 3.30 12.53
C LYS A 164 -1.82 2.82 13.90
N PRO A 165 -0.52 2.57 14.10
CA PRO A 165 0.00 2.25 15.43
C PRO A 165 -0.33 3.41 16.38
N PRO A 166 -1.02 3.13 17.51
CA PRO A 166 -1.37 4.15 18.49
C PRO A 166 -0.16 4.95 18.99
N SER A 167 0.96 4.25 19.14
CA SER A 167 2.28 4.76 19.50
C SER A 167 2.90 5.74 18.49
N GLU A 168 2.40 5.84 17.25
CA GLU A 168 2.86 6.84 16.26
C GLU A 168 1.85 7.96 16.04
N ASN A 169 0.71 7.96 16.75
CA ASN A 169 -0.22 9.08 16.66
C ASN A 169 0.39 10.31 17.32
N SER A 170 0.69 11.31 16.49
CA SER A 170 1.18 12.61 16.94
C SER A 170 0.04 13.60 17.15
N ILE A 171 0.31 14.61 17.98
CA ILE A 171 -0.57 15.75 18.22
C ILE A 171 0.25 17.02 18.06
N ASP A 172 -0.33 18.03 17.40
CA ASP A 172 0.27 19.35 17.33
C ASP A 172 -0.24 20.22 18.48
N PHE A 173 0.65 20.81 19.27
CA PHE A 173 0.33 21.77 20.33
C PHE A 173 1.11 23.08 20.12
N ILE A 174 0.65 24.17 20.74
CA ILE A 174 1.49 25.36 20.90
C ILE A 174 2.42 25.13 22.09
N LEU A 175 3.72 25.33 21.90
CA LEU A 175 4.71 25.25 22.96
C LEU A 175 4.75 26.57 23.74
N GLN A 176 4.68 26.48 25.07
CA GLN A 176 4.99 27.59 25.96
C GLN A 176 6.12 27.19 26.93
N LEU A 177 7.15 28.04 27.01
CA LEU A 177 8.30 27.86 27.88
C LEU A 177 8.07 28.60 29.19
N LYS A 178 7.98 27.85 30.30
CA LYS A 178 7.93 28.41 31.64
C LYS A 178 9.29 28.32 32.33
N PHE A 179 10.04 29.42 32.29
CA PHE A 179 11.34 29.51 32.95
C PHE A 179 11.18 29.61 34.48
N PRO A 180 12.05 28.96 35.27
CA PRO A 180 12.12 29.17 36.71
C PRO A 180 12.59 30.60 37.03
N ALA A 181 12.41 31.05 38.26
CA ALA A 181 12.93 32.35 38.68
C ALA A 181 14.45 32.29 38.96
N VAL A 182 15.13 33.42 38.78
CA VAL A 182 16.54 33.57 39.15
C VAL A 182 16.70 33.34 40.66
N PRO A 183 17.72 32.58 41.12
CA PRO A 183 18.04 32.50 42.55
C PRO A 183 18.22 33.92 43.13
N ASP A 184 17.50 34.22 44.20
CA ASP A 184 17.45 35.54 44.89
C ASP A 184 16.55 36.64 44.26
N VAL A 185 16.02 36.45 43.04
CA VAL A 185 15.08 37.42 42.41
C VAL A 185 13.81 36.71 41.90
N PRO A 186 12.82 36.43 42.78
CA PRO A 186 11.63 35.64 42.43
C PRO A 186 10.74 36.23 41.32
N THR A 187 10.90 37.51 41.00
CA THR A 187 10.11 38.22 39.99
C THR A 187 10.71 38.15 38.58
N GLU A 188 11.95 37.67 38.45
CA GLU A 188 12.65 37.63 37.17
C GLU A 188 12.86 36.18 36.70
N PRO A 189 12.49 35.83 35.46
CA PRO A 189 12.74 34.52 34.90
C PRO A 189 14.23 34.32 34.57
N ASP A 190 14.77 33.15 34.92
CA ASP A 190 16.09 32.70 34.50
C ASP A 190 16.00 32.05 33.12
N PHE A 191 16.25 32.84 32.08
CA PHE A 191 16.25 32.37 30.68
C PHE A 191 17.43 31.43 30.34
N CYS A 192 18.43 31.30 31.23
CA CYS A 192 19.54 30.37 31.06
C CYS A 192 19.22 28.98 31.65
N ALA A 193 18.31 28.92 32.61
CA ALA A 193 17.82 27.68 33.20
C ALA A 193 16.84 26.93 32.28
N LYS A 194 16.77 25.61 32.46
CA LYS A 194 15.85 24.76 31.70
C LYS A 194 14.39 25.06 32.09
N PRO A 195 13.52 25.44 31.13
CA PRO A 195 12.13 25.72 31.42
C PRO A 195 11.30 24.44 31.58
N VAL A 196 10.07 24.60 32.08
CA VAL A 196 8.99 23.63 31.86
C VAL A 196 8.41 23.85 30.47
N PHE A 197 8.35 22.79 29.67
CA PHE A 197 7.84 22.82 28.29
C PHE A 197 6.35 22.49 28.29
N MET A 198 5.51 23.52 28.33
CA MET A 198 4.06 23.40 28.39
C MET A 198 3.46 23.20 26.99
N LEU A 199 2.55 22.25 26.86
CA LEU A 199 1.76 21.98 25.67
C LEU A 199 0.40 22.64 25.82
N LEU A 200 0.10 23.59 24.92
CA LEU A 200 -1.14 24.34 24.89
C LEU A 200 -2.02 23.83 23.73
N MET A 201 -3.27 23.49 24.05
CA MET A 201 -4.29 22.99 23.14
C MET A 201 -5.21 24.11 22.66
N ASN A 202 -5.53 24.11 21.36
CA ASN A 202 -6.37 25.12 20.76
C ASN A 202 -7.86 24.92 21.12
N HIS A 203 -8.47 25.95 21.73
CA HIS A 203 -9.90 26.01 22.06
C HIS A 203 -10.71 26.96 21.16
N GLY A 204 -10.14 27.44 20.06
CA GLY A 204 -10.76 28.37 19.12
C GLY A 204 -10.81 29.78 19.70
N HIS A 205 -12.01 30.37 19.78
CA HIS A 205 -12.17 31.74 20.28
C HIS A 205 -11.75 31.94 21.75
N GLU A 206 -11.66 30.86 22.53
CA GLU A 206 -11.19 30.89 23.93
C GLU A 206 -9.65 30.92 24.06
N GLY A 207 -8.92 30.91 22.93
CA GLY A 207 -7.46 30.86 22.89
C GLY A 207 -6.90 29.47 23.12
N ASN A 208 -5.62 29.41 23.54
CA ASN A 208 -4.93 28.16 23.83
C ASN A 208 -4.94 27.87 25.33
N HIS A 209 -5.33 26.65 25.72
CA HIS A 209 -5.44 26.24 27.11
C HIS A 209 -4.37 25.19 27.42
N PHE A 210 -3.84 25.20 28.65
CA PHE A 210 -2.89 24.19 29.08
C PHE A 210 -3.49 22.79 28.97
N PHE A 211 -2.75 21.89 28.32
CA PHE A 211 -3.11 20.49 28.20
C PHE A 211 -2.20 19.62 29.09
N ASP A 212 -0.89 19.67 28.86
CA ASP A 212 0.10 18.83 29.53
C ASP A 212 1.51 19.42 29.38
N THR A 213 2.54 18.72 29.85
CA THR A 213 3.95 19.07 29.63
C THR A 213 4.67 18.02 28.79
N MET A 214 5.64 18.42 27.98
CA MET A 214 6.56 17.50 27.30
C MET A 214 7.90 17.41 28.00
N GLU A 215 8.57 16.27 27.82
CA GLU A 215 9.92 16.09 28.28
C GLU A 215 10.92 16.41 27.16
N VAL A 216 11.88 17.28 27.48
CA VAL A 216 13.05 17.58 26.66
C VAL A 216 14.25 17.20 27.49
N ASP A 217 15.20 16.44 26.96
CA ASP A 217 16.43 16.10 27.68
C ASP A 217 17.38 17.31 27.76
N ASP A 218 18.37 17.23 28.66
CA ASP A 218 19.29 18.34 28.89
C ASP A 218 20.16 18.66 27.67
N ALA A 219 20.56 17.66 26.89
CA ALA A 219 21.39 17.89 25.71
C ALA A 219 20.60 18.64 24.63
N THR A 220 19.37 18.19 24.34
CA THR A 220 18.46 18.88 23.41
C THR A 220 18.19 20.32 23.84
N TRP A 221 17.98 20.57 25.15
CA TRP A 221 17.79 21.93 25.65
C TRP A 221 19.04 22.81 25.47
N GLU A 222 20.23 22.30 25.76
CA GLU A 222 21.47 23.05 25.54
C GLU A 222 21.68 23.38 24.06
N GLU A 223 21.36 22.46 23.14
CA GLU A 223 21.39 22.70 21.69
C GLU A 223 20.41 23.80 21.27
N TRP A 224 19.17 23.75 21.76
CA TRP A 224 18.14 24.76 21.49
C TRP A 224 18.59 26.12 22.00
N LYS A 225 19.01 26.20 23.27
CA LYS A 225 19.51 27.45 23.86
C LYS A 225 20.70 28.02 23.08
N ALA A 226 21.61 27.17 22.59
CA ALA A 226 22.77 27.60 21.80
C ALA A 226 22.41 28.09 20.39
N SER A 227 21.29 27.67 19.80
CA SER A 227 20.87 28.12 18.47
C SER A 227 20.44 29.59 18.45
N GLY A 228 20.00 30.12 19.59
CA GLY A 228 19.46 31.47 19.72
C GLY A 228 18.10 31.67 19.02
N GLU A 229 17.46 30.58 18.58
CA GLU A 229 16.15 30.60 17.96
C GLU A 229 15.03 30.79 18.99
N GLN A 230 13.95 31.46 18.60
CA GLN A 230 12.76 31.57 19.44
C GLN A 230 11.92 30.30 19.32
N PHE A 231 11.76 29.57 20.44
CA PHE A 231 10.96 28.34 20.49
C PHE A 231 9.59 28.54 21.14
N ASP A 232 9.45 29.57 21.97
CA ASP A 232 8.18 29.92 22.62
C ASP A 232 7.12 30.33 21.57
N ASP A 233 5.86 29.97 21.84
CA ASP A 233 4.69 30.19 20.98
C ASP A 233 4.73 29.48 19.60
N ARG A 234 5.65 28.52 19.38
CA ARG A 234 5.69 27.71 18.15
C ARG A 234 4.83 26.47 18.24
N VAL A 235 4.34 26.00 17.10
CA VAL A 235 3.66 24.71 17.01
C VAL A 235 4.69 23.59 17.05
N VAL A 236 4.51 22.65 17.96
CA VAL A 236 5.31 21.43 18.09
C VAL A 236 4.45 20.20 17.83
N GLU A 237 5.00 19.25 17.09
CA GLU A 237 4.43 17.92 16.92
C GLU A 237 5.04 17.00 17.98
N VAL A 238 4.21 16.36 18.79
CA VAL A 238 4.63 15.46 19.88
C VAL A 238 3.96 14.09 19.76
N VAL A 239 4.60 13.07 20.31
CA VAL A 239 4.08 11.70 20.40
C VAL A 239 4.14 11.20 21.84
N TRP A 240 3.21 10.33 22.23
CA TRP A 240 3.20 9.75 23.57
C TRP A 240 4.23 8.62 23.70
N ASP A 241 5.22 8.78 24.57
CA ASP A 241 6.14 7.71 24.95
C ASP A 241 5.51 6.91 26.09
N LYS A 242 4.98 5.73 25.75
CA LYS A 242 4.34 4.82 26.71
C LYS A 242 5.30 4.26 27.76
N THR A 243 6.60 4.20 27.48
CA THR A 243 7.60 3.66 28.41
C THR A 243 7.95 4.69 29.48
N ARG A 244 8.07 5.96 29.08
CA ARG A 244 8.40 7.08 29.98
C ARG A 244 7.17 7.75 30.58
N GLU A 245 5.98 7.44 30.05
CA GLU A 245 4.71 8.10 30.39
C GLU A 245 4.78 9.62 30.22
N THR A 246 5.34 10.06 29.08
CA THR A 246 5.53 11.49 28.78
C THR A 246 5.36 11.79 27.30
N TRP A 247 5.17 13.06 26.96
CA TRP A 247 5.19 13.54 25.57
C TRP A 247 6.63 13.74 25.10
N LYS A 248 6.96 13.11 23.99
CA LYS A 248 8.24 13.26 23.30
C LYS A 248 8.09 14.22 22.11
N PHE A 249 9.00 15.18 22.03
CA PHE A 249 9.13 16.06 20.88
C PHE A 249 9.48 15.28 19.60
N LEU A 250 8.77 15.55 18.51
CA LEU A 250 9.12 15.06 17.17
C LEU A 250 9.77 16.16 16.33
N ARG A 251 9.09 17.30 16.16
CA ARG A 251 9.57 18.42 15.35
C ARG A 251 8.75 19.68 15.57
N PHE A 252 9.30 20.82 15.13
CA PHE A 252 8.53 22.03 14.94
C PHE A 252 7.68 21.95 13.66
N ARG A 253 6.51 22.59 13.70
CA ARG A 253 5.55 22.67 12.61
C ARG A 253 5.44 24.11 12.12
N ASP A 254 6.48 24.58 11.46
CA ASP A 254 6.53 25.95 10.92
C ASP A 254 5.52 26.18 9.78
N ASP A 255 4.93 25.10 9.26
CA ASP A 255 3.78 25.14 8.35
C ASP A 255 2.45 25.53 9.03
N LYS A 256 2.44 25.68 10.37
CA LYS A 256 1.23 25.90 11.17
C LYS A 256 1.38 27.08 12.12
N PHE A 257 0.29 27.82 12.27
CA PHE A 257 0.14 28.90 13.25
C PHE A 257 -0.64 28.46 14.51
N GLU A 258 -1.34 27.34 14.45
CA GLU A 258 -2.19 26.85 15.53
C GLU A 258 -1.96 25.35 15.74
N GLY A 259 -2.02 24.92 17.01
CA GLY A 259 -2.10 23.52 17.39
C GLY A 259 -3.44 22.89 17.01
N ASN A 260 -3.57 21.58 17.21
CA ASN A 260 -4.80 20.86 16.95
C ASN A 260 -5.94 21.35 17.86
N TYR A 261 -7.14 21.49 17.29
CA TYR A 261 -8.34 21.85 18.02
C TYR A 261 -8.75 20.75 19.01
N LYS A 262 -9.31 21.14 20.17
CA LYS A 262 -9.65 20.23 21.27
C LYS A 262 -10.36 18.93 20.88
N SER A 263 -11.31 18.96 19.95
CA SER A 263 -12.02 17.73 19.54
C SER A 263 -11.12 16.74 18.81
N VAL A 264 -10.15 17.24 18.04
CA VAL A 264 -9.13 16.44 17.36
C VAL A 264 -8.18 15.83 18.39
N VAL A 265 -7.68 16.66 19.33
CA VAL A 265 -6.82 16.18 20.42
C VAL A 265 -7.49 15.06 21.20
N TYR A 266 -8.72 15.25 21.68
CA TYR A 266 -9.44 14.20 22.42
C TYR A 266 -9.68 12.94 21.60
N SER A 267 -9.93 13.06 20.28
CA SER A 267 -10.05 11.90 19.39
C SER A 267 -8.74 11.13 19.25
N ILE A 268 -7.61 11.83 19.21
CA ILE A 268 -6.28 11.22 19.12
C ILE A 268 -5.92 10.57 20.46
N ILE A 269 -6.14 11.25 21.58
CA ILE A 269 -5.94 10.68 22.93
C ILE A 269 -6.73 9.39 23.11
N LYS A 270 -7.99 9.35 22.67
CA LYS A 270 -8.80 8.13 22.69
C LYS A 270 -8.17 7.00 21.86
N SER A 271 -7.58 7.35 20.72
CA SER A 271 -6.87 6.39 19.86
C SER A 271 -5.57 5.89 20.50
N ILE A 272 -4.83 6.75 21.21
CA ILE A 272 -3.63 6.37 21.97
C ILE A 272 -4.00 5.43 23.13
N GLN A 273 -5.07 5.72 23.86
CA GLN A 273 -5.49 4.96 25.05
C GLN A 273 -6.12 3.60 24.73
N HIS A 274 -6.90 3.51 23.65
CA HIS A 274 -7.71 2.33 23.33
C HIS A 274 -7.36 1.68 21.99
N GLY A 275 -6.35 2.20 21.30
CA GLY A 275 -5.91 1.66 20.04
C GLY A 275 -5.25 0.29 20.19
N VAL A 276 -5.09 -0.38 19.06
CA VAL A 276 -4.49 -1.71 18.97
C VAL A 276 -3.08 -1.54 18.44
N GLU A 277 -2.06 -1.93 19.20
CA GLU A 277 -0.67 -1.90 18.74
C GLU A 277 -0.39 -3.03 17.72
N ALA A 278 0.71 -2.92 16.99
CA ALA A 278 1.08 -3.87 15.95
C ALA A 278 1.17 -5.32 16.47
N GLU A 279 1.75 -5.51 17.67
CA GLU A 279 1.91 -6.82 18.30
C GLU A 279 0.55 -7.45 18.65
N GLN A 280 -0.40 -6.64 19.10
CA GLN A 280 -1.76 -7.10 19.40
C GLN A 280 -2.49 -7.51 18.12
N LEU A 281 -2.29 -6.74 17.05
CA LEU A 281 -2.85 -7.03 15.73
C LEU A 281 -2.30 -8.36 15.17
N VAL A 282 -0.99 -8.60 15.29
CA VAL A 282 -0.33 -9.87 14.95
C VAL A 282 -0.85 -11.02 15.81
N ALA A 283 -1.00 -10.83 17.12
CA ALA A 283 -1.52 -11.86 18.03
C ALA A 283 -2.94 -12.33 17.66
N HIS A 284 -3.73 -11.48 16.99
CA HIS A 284 -5.06 -11.84 16.50
C HIS A 284 -5.07 -12.63 15.18
N ALA A 285 -3.97 -12.66 14.42
CA ALA A 285 -3.90 -13.28 13.10
C ALA A 285 -4.32 -14.78 13.12
N GLY A 286 -3.91 -15.54 14.14
CA GLY A 286 -4.28 -16.95 14.28
C GLY A 286 -5.79 -17.16 14.44
N ARG A 287 -6.45 -16.32 15.25
CA ARG A 287 -7.92 -16.35 15.44
C ARG A 287 -8.64 -15.99 14.15
N ILE A 288 -8.17 -14.95 13.44
CA ILE A 288 -8.73 -14.52 12.16
C ILE A 288 -8.62 -15.65 11.13
N ARG A 289 -7.46 -16.30 11.03
CA ARG A 289 -7.23 -17.45 10.12
C ARG A 289 -8.17 -18.61 10.40
N LYS A 290 -8.33 -18.99 11.68
CA LYS A 290 -9.24 -20.07 12.08
C LYS A 290 -10.68 -19.76 11.67
N ALA A 291 -11.15 -18.54 11.95
CA ALA A 291 -12.49 -18.10 11.60
C ALA A 291 -12.70 -18.05 10.08
N TRP A 292 -11.70 -17.58 9.33
CA TRP A 292 -11.75 -17.56 7.86
C TRP A 292 -11.85 -18.98 7.28
N LYS A 293 -11.02 -19.92 7.74
CA LYS A 293 -11.07 -21.32 7.30
C LYS A 293 -12.43 -21.98 7.60
N ALA A 294 -13.01 -21.70 8.76
CA ALA A 294 -14.34 -22.21 9.12
C ALA A 294 -15.43 -21.69 8.17
N ARG A 295 -15.41 -20.39 7.82
CA ARG A 295 -16.34 -19.81 6.83
C ARG A 295 -16.14 -20.40 5.44
N ALA A 296 -14.89 -20.61 5.02
CA ALA A 296 -14.59 -21.22 3.73
C ALA A 296 -15.12 -22.66 3.64
N ALA A 297 -14.93 -23.46 4.69
CA ALA A 297 -15.46 -24.82 4.75
C ALA A 297 -17.00 -24.86 4.74
N ALA A 298 -17.67 -23.93 5.42
CA ALA A 298 -19.13 -23.85 5.44
C ALA A 298 -19.74 -23.45 4.09
N ARG A 299 -18.97 -22.75 3.23
CA ARG A 299 -19.39 -22.37 1.87
C ARG A 299 -19.08 -23.45 0.83
N ALA A 300 -18.27 -24.45 1.16
CA ALA A 300 -17.95 -25.51 0.23
C ALA A 300 -19.21 -26.37 -0.04
N PRO A 301 -19.52 -26.69 -1.30
CA PRO A 301 -20.61 -27.61 -1.58
C PRO A 301 -20.34 -28.96 -0.90
N PRO A 302 -21.39 -29.69 -0.48
CA PRO A 302 -21.22 -31.01 0.12
C PRO A 302 -20.47 -31.92 -0.85
N PRO A 303 -19.61 -32.83 -0.35
CA PRO A 303 -18.90 -33.76 -1.20
C PRO A 303 -19.93 -34.55 -2.02
N GLY A 304 -19.81 -34.48 -3.36
CA GLY A 304 -20.66 -35.24 -4.27
C GLY A 304 -20.53 -36.75 -4.00
N PRO A 305 -21.52 -37.56 -4.40
CA PRO A 305 -21.47 -39.01 -4.20
C PRO A 305 -20.18 -39.58 -4.80
N ARG A 306 -19.46 -40.38 -3.99
CA ARG A 306 -18.26 -41.09 -4.45
C ARG A 306 -18.63 -41.98 -5.64
N PRO A 307 -17.84 -42.01 -6.73
CA PRO A 307 -18.06 -42.99 -7.79
C PRO A 307 -18.00 -44.40 -7.18
N PRO A 308 -18.88 -45.33 -7.61
CA PRO A 308 -18.79 -46.71 -7.14
C PRO A 308 -17.41 -47.27 -7.48
N ALA A 309 -16.80 -47.90 -6.48
CA ALA A 309 -15.50 -48.56 -6.64
C ALA A 309 -15.59 -49.55 -7.81
N GLN A 310 -14.79 -49.34 -8.85
CA GLN A 310 -14.62 -50.33 -9.90
C GLN A 310 -13.98 -51.56 -9.26
N HIS A 311 -14.74 -52.65 -9.15
CA HIS A 311 -14.21 -53.95 -8.81
C HIS A 311 -13.18 -54.33 -9.89
N ALA A 312 -11.91 -54.32 -9.51
CA ALA A 312 -10.84 -54.84 -10.35
C ALA A 312 -11.11 -56.34 -10.61
N ALA A 313 -11.17 -56.71 -11.89
CA ALA A 313 -11.25 -58.09 -12.31
C ALA A 313 -10.00 -58.87 -11.84
N PRO A 314 -10.13 -60.16 -11.45
CA PRO A 314 -9.00 -60.93 -10.96
C PRO A 314 -7.96 -61.18 -12.06
N GLN A 315 -6.70 -60.85 -11.75
CA GLN A 315 -5.53 -61.10 -12.59
C GLN A 315 -5.33 -62.61 -12.80
N GLN A 316 -5.33 -63.04 -14.05
CA GLN A 316 -4.85 -64.37 -14.43
C GLN A 316 -3.32 -64.43 -14.32
N TYR A 317 -2.84 -65.38 -13.52
CA TYR A 317 -1.44 -65.76 -13.44
C TYR A 317 -0.97 -66.40 -14.76
N HIS A 318 0.07 -65.85 -15.38
CA HIS A 318 0.87 -66.57 -16.38
C HIS A 318 2.26 -66.88 -15.83
N ALA A 319 2.60 -68.16 -15.87
CA ALA A 319 3.91 -68.72 -15.52
C ALA A 319 4.91 -68.54 -16.68
N PRO A 320 6.22 -68.50 -16.41
CA PRO A 320 7.24 -68.18 -17.41
C PRO A 320 7.86 -69.44 -18.03
N HIS A 321 8.17 -69.39 -19.33
CA HIS A 321 9.16 -70.27 -19.97
C HIS A 321 9.83 -69.58 -21.18
N PRO A 322 11.03 -70.05 -21.61
CA PRO A 322 12.11 -69.17 -22.06
C PRO A 322 12.54 -69.36 -23.54
N HIS A 323 13.29 -68.36 -24.01
CA HIS A 323 14.29 -68.32 -25.10
C HIS A 323 14.09 -69.10 -26.41
N ALA A 324 14.08 -68.37 -27.54
CA ALA A 324 14.82 -68.73 -28.76
C ALA A 324 15.04 -67.51 -29.69
N HIS A 325 16.30 -67.09 -29.79
CA HIS A 325 17.10 -66.86 -31.01
C HIS A 325 16.48 -66.41 -32.35
N LEU A 326 17.07 -65.31 -32.89
CA LEU A 326 17.77 -65.17 -34.19
C LEU A 326 17.30 -64.05 -35.17
N HIS A 327 18.32 -63.28 -35.60
CA HIS A 327 18.50 -62.56 -36.87
C HIS A 327 17.59 -61.35 -37.16
N SER A 328 17.98 -60.30 -37.90
CA SER A 328 19.25 -59.69 -38.32
C SER A 328 18.87 -58.48 -39.20
N ASN A 329 19.74 -57.46 -39.22
CA ASN A 329 19.98 -56.49 -40.30
C ASN A 329 19.05 -55.29 -40.57
N GLY A 330 19.74 -54.15 -40.76
CA GLY A 330 19.48 -53.17 -41.83
C GLY A 330 18.79 -51.89 -41.37
N SER A 331 19.54 -50.88 -40.89
CA SER A 331 20.11 -49.77 -41.66
C SER A 331 19.15 -48.60 -41.96
N HIS A 332 19.51 -47.45 -41.37
CA HIS A 332 19.33 -46.06 -41.77
C HIS A 332 18.38 -45.71 -42.93
N LEU A 333 17.56 -44.66 -42.72
CA LEU A 333 17.64 -43.39 -43.47
C LEU A 333 16.68 -42.33 -42.90
N ALA A 334 17.17 -41.08 -42.85
CA ALA A 334 16.45 -39.87 -42.46
C ALA A 334 15.59 -39.32 -43.62
N PRO A 335 14.52 -38.54 -43.35
CA PRO A 335 13.73 -37.90 -44.40
C PRO A 335 14.32 -36.55 -44.86
N PRO A 336 14.10 -36.16 -46.13
CA PRO A 336 14.61 -34.92 -46.72
C PRO A 336 13.69 -33.70 -46.49
N PRO A 337 14.18 -32.46 -46.73
CA PRO A 337 13.41 -31.22 -46.59
C PRO A 337 12.62 -30.89 -47.87
N VAL A 338 11.51 -30.17 -47.70
CA VAL A 338 10.68 -29.63 -48.79
C VAL A 338 10.99 -28.15 -48.98
N GLN A 339 11.34 -27.77 -50.21
CA GLN A 339 11.34 -26.39 -50.73
C GLN A 339 10.39 -26.29 -51.93
N GLY A 340 9.78 -25.12 -52.11
CA GLY A 340 9.04 -24.70 -53.32
C GLY A 340 7.83 -23.83 -52.96
N ALA A 341 7.96 -22.52 -52.81
CA ALA A 341 7.97 -21.49 -53.88
C ALA A 341 6.55 -21.09 -54.34
N GLY A 342 6.24 -19.79 -54.23
CA GLY A 342 5.03 -19.18 -54.75
C GLY A 342 4.85 -17.75 -54.21
N GLY A 343 5.58 -16.80 -54.78
CA GLY A 343 5.39 -15.37 -54.50
C GLY A 343 4.22 -14.78 -55.28
N TYR A 344 3.62 -13.73 -54.74
CA TYR A 344 3.06 -12.60 -55.48
C TYR A 344 3.04 -11.39 -54.54
N GLY A 345 3.76 -10.34 -54.92
CA GLY A 345 3.54 -9.00 -54.39
C GLY A 345 2.61 -8.22 -55.31
N LEU A 346 1.81 -7.31 -54.75
CA LEU A 346 1.69 -5.92 -55.21
C LEU A 346 0.72 -5.12 -54.32
N LYS A 347 1.31 -4.08 -53.72
CA LYS A 347 0.80 -2.75 -53.36
C LYS A 347 -0.65 -2.41 -53.74
N ARG A 348 -1.38 -1.87 -52.77
CA ARG A 348 -1.70 -0.42 -52.71
C ARG A 348 -1.66 0.06 -51.27
#